data_AF-A0A0R3FQH0-F1
#
_entry.id   AF-A0A0R3FQH0-F1
#
_cell.length_a   1.000
_cell.length_b   1.000
_cell.length_c   1.000
_cell.angle_alpha   90.00
_cell.angle_beta   90.00
_cell.angle_gamma   90.00
#
_symmetry.space_group_name_H-M   'P 1'
#
loop_
_entity.id
_entity.type
_entity.pdbx_description
1 polymer ?
#
loop_
_entity_poly.entity_id
_entity_poly.type
_entity_poly.pdbx_seq_one_letter_code
_entity_poly.pdbx_strand_id
1 'polypeptide(L)'
;MTVDSTGHEGAAPEPDDWPPDARIFTIRAVADDAVPSLAAELPISATELGTLDGDADHPVQFCSVLLEPPVKHRFETADAARYEREYCDRDDDGEFFMVHVALLGPRRPGVSLAPGARDALVDVAYVVDLSLEEDGVLNPAKVDWAGGAIVDVEGSVPAEQATPADLPTVSEQTPAPVPAASTPEPGSPGSSEWIREQLDVRIAVLSRLAGEVAISEVPVPTELAKGERQSNTAPQYVLDGAQFWYHTRDPKKGFVWKTTNNPNELIYWCIDDVARGLAWRWTQQTATYKTMPPAMAQRTLWAPYWQLLMNALDTKWGAITGRNIRDLL
;
A
#
# COMPACT_ATOMS: atom_id res chain seq x y z
N MET A 1 39.66 -6.13 6.42
CA MET A 1 39.30 -5.44 7.67
C MET A 1 38.04 -6.10 8.20
N THR A 2 37.95 -6.19 9.51
CA THR A 2 37.30 -7.22 10.33
C THR A 2 35.79 -7.40 10.13
N VAL A 3 35.39 -8.65 9.92
CA VAL A 3 34.01 -9.15 9.90
C VAL A 3 33.68 -9.59 11.33
N ASP A 4 32.57 -9.11 11.89
CA ASP A 4 32.03 -9.63 13.15
C ASP A 4 30.90 -10.63 12.88
N SER A 5 30.77 -11.64 13.74
CA SER A 5 30.18 -12.96 13.43
C SER A 5 28.65 -13.04 13.55
N THR A 6 27.92 -11.93 13.35
CA THR A 6 26.45 -11.91 13.50
C THR A 6 25.68 -11.20 12.38
N GLY A 7 26.34 -10.69 11.33
CA GLY A 7 25.69 -10.34 10.06
C GLY A 7 24.41 -9.48 10.14
N HIS A 8 24.29 -8.59 11.12
CA HIS A 8 23.15 -7.68 11.23
C HIS A 8 23.44 -6.38 10.47
N GLU A 9 22.96 -6.31 9.22
CA GLU A 9 22.67 -5.05 8.56
C GLU A 9 21.24 -4.64 8.92
N GLY A 10 21.08 -3.49 9.58
CA GLY A 10 19.83 -2.74 9.76
C GLY A 10 18.73 -3.44 10.56
N ALA A 11 18.45 -2.95 11.77
CA ALA A 11 17.25 -3.34 12.50
C ALA A 11 16.01 -3.03 11.65
N ALA A 12 15.16 -4.04 11.42
CA ALA A 12 13.83 -3.86 10.86
C ALA A 12 12.96 -3.02 11.81
N PRO A 13 12.00 -2.23 11.30
CA PRO A 13 11.03 -1.52 12.13
C PRO A 13 10.26 -2.50 13.05
N GLU A 14 9.80 -2.01 14.20
CA GLU A 14 9.15 -2.84 15.23
C GLU A 14 7.76 -3.33 14.77
N PRO A 15 7.32 -4.53 15.18
CA PRO A 15 6.12 -5.20 14.67
C PRO A 15 4.79 -4.41 14.77
N ASP A 16 4.74 -3.32 15.54
CA ASP A 16 3.58 -2.41 15.63
C ASP A 16 3.49 -1.39 14.47
N ASP A 17 4.52 -1.31 13.60
CA ASP A 17 4.54 -0.40 12.43
C ASP A 17 3.81 -0.94 11.17
N TRP A 18 3.17 -2.12 11.25
CA TRP A 18 2.47 -2.75 10.14
C TRP A 18 0.96 -2.47 10.22
N PRO A 19 0.35 -1.86 9.18
CA PRO A 19 -1.04 -1.45 9.27
C PRO A 19 -1.99 -2.66 9.32
N PRO A 20 -3.14 -2.53 10.03
CA PRO A 20 -4.26 -3.46 9.89
C PRO A 20 -4.78 -3.45 8.44
N ASP A 21 -5.58 -4.46 8.05
CA ASP A 21 -6.20 -4.57 6.73
C ASP A 21 -6.61 -3.20 6.16
N ALA A 22 -6.16 -2.87 4.94
CA ALA A 22 -6.43 -1.57 4.32
C ALA A 22 -7.95 -1.33 4.24
N ARG A 23 -8.44 -0.33 5.00
CA ARG A 23 -9.87 -0.02 5.04
C ARG A 23 -10.29 0.62 3.73
N ILE A 24 -11.47 0.24 3.24
CA ILE A 24 -12.09 0.89 2.09
C ILE A 24 -13.16 1.84 2.63
N PHE A 25 -13.09 3.09 2.20
CA PHE A 25 -14.05 4.14 2.46
C PHE A 25 -14.90 4.37 1.21
N THR A 26 -16.15 4.76 1.39
CA THR A 26 -16.99 5.29 0.32
C THR A 26 -17.44 6.69 0.70
N ILE A 27 -16.96 7.70 -0.04
CA ILE A 27 -17.43 9.07 0.08
C ILE A 27 -18.74 9.18 -0.71
N ARG A 28 -19.84 9.40 0.00
CA ARG A 28 -21.20 9.25 -0.58
C ARG A 28 -21.88 10.58 -0.84
N ALA A 29 -21.58 11.56 0.00
CA ALA A 29 -22.17 12.89 -0.05
C ALA A 29 -21.18 13.91 0.47
N VAL A 30 -21.33 15.15 0.03
CA VAL A 30 -20.59 16.30 0.55
C VAL A 30 -21.45 17.10 1.53
N ALA A 31 -20.80 17.80 2.46
CA ALA A 31 -21.43 18.84 3.27
C ALA A 31 -21.51 20.17 2.48
N ASP A 32 -22.28 21.13 3.00
CA ASP A 32 -22.54 22.42 2.33
C ASP A 32 -21.29 23.26 2.09
N ASP A 33 -20.23 23.02 2.85
CA ASP A 33 -18.95 23.74 2.78
C ASP A 33 -17.92 23.07 1.85
N ALA A 34 -18.28 21.98 1.18
CA ALA A 34 -17.37 21.26 0.30
C ALA A 34 -17.14 21.96 -1.04
N VAL A 35 -15.94 21.78 -1.59
CA VAL A 35 -15.59 22.28 -2.91
C VAL A 35 -16.36 21.53 -4.03
N PRO A 36 -16.72 22.19 -5.13
CA PRO A 36 -17.48 21.57 -6.22
C PRO A 36 -16.81 20.35 -6.84
N SER A 37 -15.47 20.32 -6.87
CA SER A 37 -14.70 19.19 -7.40
C SER A 37 -14.94 17.90 -6.63
N LEU A 38 -15.13 17.98 -5.30
CA LEU A 38 -15.43 16.80 -4.50
C LEU A 38 -16.81 16.23 -4.82
N ALA A 39 -17.79 17.13 -5.00
CA ALA A 39 -19.18 16.76 -5.29
C ALA A 39 -19.36 16.15 -6.69
N ALA A 40 -18.55 16.58 -7.66
CA ALA A 40 -18.67 16.19 -9.06
C ALA A 40 -18.38 14.70 -9.32
N GLU A 41 -17.50 14.10 -8.52
CA GLU A 41 -17.01 12.73 -8.72
C GLU A 41 -17.69 11.72 -7.77
N LEU A 42 -18.68 12.15 -6.99
CA LEU A 42 -19.39 11.25 -6.08
C LEU A 42 -20.23 10.20 -6.82
N PRO A 43 -20.32 8.95 -6.31
CA PRO A 43 -19.61 8.44 -5.13
C PRO A 43 -18.15 8.08 -5.44
N ILE A 44 -17.25 8.33 -4.48
CA ILE A 44 -15.83 8.02 -4.60
C ILE A 44 -15.48 6.86 -3.67
N SER A 45 -14.89 5.80 -4.20
CA SER A 45 -14.24 4.76 -3.40
C SER A 45 -12.87 5.26 -2.97
N ALA A 46 -12.48 5.05 -1.71
CA ALA A 46 -11.18 5.49 -1.23
C ALA A 46 -10.51 4.42 -0.38
N THR A 47 -9.29 4.02 -0.73
CA THR A 47 -8.57 2.93 -0.05
C THR A 47 -7.53 3.49 0.91
N GLU A 48 -7.51 3.04 2.16
CA GLU A 48 -6.54 3.49 3.16
C GLU A 48 -5.10 3.14 2.77
N LEU A 49 -4.23 4.15 2.81
CA LEU A 49 -2.79 4.03 2.63
C LEU A 49 -2.05 4.06 3.98
N GLY A 50 -2.60 4.76 4.96
CA GLY A 50 -2.06 4.87 6.30
C GLY A 50 -2.75 5.93 7.13
N THR A 51 -2.14 6.27 8.26
CA THR A 51 -2.61 7.33 9.15
C THR A 51 -1.58 8.43 9.29
N LEU A 52 -2.05 9.66 9.52
CA LEU A 52 -1.24 10.84 9.71
C LEU A 52 -1.75 11.58 10.95
N ASP A 53 -0.86 11.94 11.86
CA ASP A 53 -1.23 12.73 13.02
C ASP A 53 -1.59 14.16 12.59
N GLY A 54 -2.65 14.71 13.17
CA GLY A 54 -3.07 16.09 12.90
C GLY A 54 -2.15 17.13 13.55
N ASP A 55 -2.32 18.39 13.15
CA ASP A 55 -1.55 19.52 13.67
C ASP A 55 -2.20 20.14 14.93
N ALA A 56 -1.65 21.27 15.40
CA ALA A 56 -2.18 21.96 16.57
C ALA A 56 -3.60 22.52 16.36
N ASP A 57 -3.96 22.84 15.12
CA ASP A 57 -5.27 23.40 14.76
C ASP A 57 -6.30 22.28 14.48
N HIS A 58 -5.83 21.09 14.09
CA HIS A 58 -6.62 19.90 13.80
C HIS A 58 -6.08 18.71 14.62
N PRO A 59 -6.31 18.65 15.94
CA PRO A 59 -5.72 17.62 16.82
C PRO A 59 -6.49 16.29 16.74
N VAL A 60 -6.68 15.78 15.51
CA VAL A 60 -7.32 14.50 15.19
C VAL A 60 -6.41 13.68 14.30
N GLN A 61 -6.53 12.36 14.35
CA GLN A 61 -5.81 11.48 13.43
C GLN A 61 -6.53 11.46 12.07
N PHE A 62 -5.78 11.63 11.00
CA PHE A 62 -6.26 11.56 9.62
C PHE A 62 -5.95 10.18 9.03
N CYS A 63 -6.87 9.66 8.23
CA CYS A 63 -6.61 8.52 7.35
C CYS A 63 -6.17 9.06 5.98
N SER A 64 -4.97 8.70 5.54
CA SER A 64 -4.53 8.91 4.15
C SER A 64 -5.20 7.88 3.28
N VAL A 65 -5.86 8.30 2.21
CA VAL A 65 -6.63 7.44 1.31
C VAL A 65 -6.35 7.73 -0.17
N LEU A 66 -6.30 6.68 -0.97
CA LEU A 66 -6.26 6.72 -2.43
C LEU A 66 -7.68 6.82 -3.00
N LEU A 67 -7.97 7.82 -3.81
CA LEU A 67 -9.27 8.07 -4.43
C LEU A 67 -9.45 7.32 -5.76
N GLU A 68 -10.59 6.63 -5.90
CA GLU A 68 -11.01 5.94 -7.11
C GLU A 68 -12.50 6.27 -7.41
N PRO A 69 -12.78 7.11 -8.44
CA PRO A 69 -11.84 7.75 -9.36
C PRO A 69 -11.07 8.92 -8.71
N PRO A 70 -9.94 9.37 -9.29
CA PRO A 70 -9.25 10.57 -8.85
C PRO A 70 -10.07 11.84 -9.14
N VAL A 71 -9.87 12.88 -8.34
CA VAL A 71 -10.67 14.12 -8.40
C VAL A 71 -9.93 15.23 -9.12
N LYS A 72 -10.61 15.91 -10.05
CA LYS A 72 -10.08 17.11 -10.71
C LYS A 72 -10.25 18.34 -9.81
N HIS A 73 -9.17 18.76 -9.16
CA HIS A 73 -9.15 19.96 -8.31
C HIS A 73 -8.65 21.18 -9.09
N ARG A 74 -9.38 22.29 -9.01
CA ARG A 74 -9.02 23.54 -9.67
C ARG A 74 -8.29 24.43 -8.68
N PHE A 75 -7.19 25.02 -9.11
CA PHE A 75 -6.36 25.89 -8.28
C PHE A 75 -6.08 27.22 -8.97
N GLU A 76 -5.77 28.25 -8.18
CA GLU A 76 -5.37 29.54 -8.71
C GLU A 76 -3.95 29.46 -9.28
N THR A 77 -3.70 30.07 -10.44
CA THR A 77 -2.37 30.04 -11.08
C THR A 77 -1.26 30.60 -10.19
N ALA A 78 -1.59 31.48 -9.24
CA ALA A 78 -0.65 32.00 -8.24
C ALA A 78 -0.10 30.90 -7.31
N ASP A 79 -0.91 29.87 -7.03
CA ASP A 79 -0.56 28.76 -6.14
C ASP A 79 0.06 27.58 -6.87
N ALA A 80 0.20 27.64 -8.20
CA ALA A 80 0.68 26.56 -9.04
C ALA A 80 2.04 25.99 -8.60
N ALA A 81 2.87 26.76 -7.88
CA ALA A 81 4.16 26.30 -7.36
C ALA A 81 4.05 25.29 -6.21
N ARG A 82 2.89 25.19 -5.55
CA ARG A 82 2.60 24.23 -4.47
C ARG A 82 2.24 22.83 -4.98
N TYR A 83 1.80 22.74 -6.23
CA TYR A 83 1.34 21.48 -6.83
C TYR A 83 2.46 20.78 -7.57
N GLU A 84 2.53 19.46 -7.39
CA GLU A 84 3.42 18.62 -8.16
C GLU A 84 3.05 18.64 -9.64
N ARG A 85 4.00 19.09 -10.46
CA ARG A 85 3.74 19.40 -11.88
C ARG A 85 3.41 18.18 -12.73
N GLU A 86 3.80 17.00 -12.29
CA GLU A 86 3.50 15.73 -12.95
C GLU A 86 2.02 15.33 -12.86
N TYR A 87 1.28 15.88 -11.90
CA TYR A 87 -0.17 15.65 -11.73
C TYR A 87 -1.02 16.86 -12.16
N CYS A 88 -0.39 17.92 -12.68
CA CYS A 88 -1.08 19.08 -13.24
C CYS A 88 -1.37 18.85 -14.73
N ASP A 89 -2.58 19.16 -15.17
CA ASP A 89 -2.98 19.12 -16.57
C ASP A 89 -3.95 20.27 -16.90
N ARG A 90 -4.40 20.37 -18.15
CA ARG A 90 -5.25 21.44 -18.63
C ARG A 90 -6.36 20.90 -19.54
N ASP A 91 -7.57 21.38 -19.32
CA ASP A 91 -8.72 21.16 -20.21
C ASP A 91 -9.37 22.49 -20.63
N ASP A 92 -10.53 22.42 -21.28
CA ASP A 92 -11.25 23.59 -21.80
C ASP A 92 -11.69 24.58 -20.70
N ASP A 93 -11.83 24.11 -19.46
CA ASP A 93 -12.22 24.91 -18.30
C ASP A 93 -11.02 25.50 -17.54
N GLY A 94 -9.79 25.14 -17.93
CA GLY A 94 -8.55 25.72 -17.39
C GLY A 94 -7.55 24.67 -16.88
N GLU A 95 -6.61 25.11 -16.04
CA GLU A 95 -5.65 24.21 -15.38
C GLU A 95 -6.32 23.47 -14.22
N PHE A 96 -5.89 22.24 -13.96
CA PHE A 96 -6.34 21.44 -12.82
C PHE A 96 -5.23 20.52 -12.33
N PHE A 97 -5.36 20.09 -11.08
CA PHE A 97 -4.53 19.08 -10.44
C PHE A 97 -5.35 17.80 -10.26
N MET A 98 -4.79 16.66 -10.66
CA MET A 98 -5.43 15.37 -10.47
C MET A 98 -5.13 14.83 -9.08
N VAL A 99 -6.11 14.95 -8.18
CA VAL A 99 -6.00 14.48 -6.79
C VAL A 99 -6.21 12.97 -6.75
N HIS A 100 -5.15 12.25 -6.43
CA HIS A 100 -5.20 10.81 -6.19
C HIS A 100 -5.25 10.50 -4.69
N VAL A 101 -4.68 11.35 -3.84
CA VAL A 101 -4.60 11.10 -2.40
C VAL A 101 -5.34 12.20 -1.63
N ALA A 102 -6.14 11.79 -0.65
CA ALA A 102 -6.80 12.70 0.28
C ALA A 102 -6.59 12.25 1.72
N LEU A 103 -6.77 13.18 2.65
CA LEU A 103 -6.84 12.92 4.07
C LEU A 103 -8.30 12.98 4.52
N LEU A 104 -8.73 11.98 5.27
CA LEU A 104 -10.04 11.92 5.93
C LEU A 104 -9.85 12.02 7.44
N GLY A 105 -10.30 13.13 8.04
CA GLY A 105 -10.27 13.34 9.48
C GLY A 105 -11.68 13.42 10.06
N PRO A 106 -11.97 12.82 11.23
CA PRO A 106 -13.27 12.98 11.85
C PRO A 106 -13.53 14.45 12.21
N ARG A 107 -14.63 15.01 11.70
CA ARG A 107 -14.96 16.44 11.88
C ARG A 107 -15.28 16.83 13.33
N ARG A 108 -15.62 15.83 14.16
CA ARG A 108 -15.86 16.00 15.59
C ARG A 108 -15.04 14.99 16.38
N PRO A 109 -14.41 15.41 17.50
CA PRO A 109 -13.76 14.49 18.41
C PRO A 109 -14.73 13.39 18.87
N GLY A 110 -14.29 12.13 18.81
CA GLY A 110 -15.08 10.97 19.21
C GLY A 110 -15.88 10.29 18.08
N VAL A 111 -15.89 10.83 16.86
CA VAL A 111 -16.38 10.09 15.68
C VAL A 111 -15.31 9.07 15.28
N SER A 112 -15.70 7.79 15.25
CA SER A 112 -14.81 6.69 14.88
C SER A 112 -14.94 6.38 13.39
N LEU A 113 -13.79 6.26 12.73
CA LEU A 113 -13.67 5.74 11.35
C LEU A 113 -13.31 4.24 11.34
N ALA A 114 -13.76 3.51 12.37
CA ALA A 114 -13.57 2.06 12.46
C ALA A 114 -14.29 1.30 11.33
N PRO A 115 -13.85 0.08 11.00
CA PRO A 115 -14.54 -0.78 10.04
C PRO A 115 -16.04 -0.92 10.34
N GLY A 116 -16.87 -0.75 9.30
CA GLY A 116 -18.33 -0.79 9.40
C GLY A 116 -18.99 0.51 9.86
N ALA A 117 -18.25 1.59 10.09
CA ALA A 117 -18.82 2.90 10.34
C ALA A 117 -19.68 3.35 9.13
N ARG A 118 -20.84 3.95 9.41
CA ARG A 118 -21.78 4.46 8.40
C ARG A 118 -22.11 5.90 8.72
N ASP A 119 -22.27 6.70 7.66
CA ASP A 119 -22.65 8.11 7.76
C ASP A 119 -21.71 8.96 8.63
N ALA A 120 -20.41 8.62 8.64
CA ALA A 120 -19.42 9.37 9.40
C ALA A 120 -19.15 10.72 8.72
N LEU A 121 -19.29 11.81 9.47
CA LEU A 121 -18.97 13.15 8.99
C LEU A 121 -17.47 13.42 9.18
N VAL A 122 -16.77 13.64 8.07
CA VAL A 122 -15.32 13.88 8.03
C VAL A 122 -15.00 15.22 7.37
N ASP A 123 -13.85 15.78 7.71
CA ASP A 123 -13.19 16.81 6.91
C ASP A 123 -12.27 16.12 5.90
N VAL A 124 -12.31 16.62 4.67
CA VAL A 124 -11.52 16.12 3.54
C VAL A 124 -10.47 17.17 3.16
N ALA A 125 -9.22 16.75 3.06
CA ALA A 125 -8.13 17.56 2.51
C ALA A 125 -7.46 16.83 1.34
N TYR A 126 -7.28 17.50 0.22
CA TYR A 126 -6.53 16.98 -0.92
C TYR A 126 -5.04 17.13 -0.67
N VAL A 127 -4.29 16.04 -0.89
CA VAL A 127 -2.83 16.08 -0.82
C VAL A 127 -2.32 16.60 -2.15
N VAL A 128 -1.63 17.75 -2.11
CA VAL A 128 -1.10 18.44 -3.32
C VAL A 128 0.41 18.27 -3.49
N ASP A 129 1.07 17.82 -2.42
CA ASP A 129 2.48 17.44 -2.34
C ASP A 129 2.58 16.12 -1.56
N LEU A 130 2.96 15.04 -2.25
CA LEU A 130 2.99 13.68 -1.75
C LEU A 130 4.12 13.45 -0.73
N SER A 131 5.08 14.37 -0.62
CA SER A 131 6.07 14.34 0.46
C SER A 131 5.45 14.59 1.85
N LEU A 132 4.14 14.86 1.94
CA LEU A 132 3.42 14.92 3.21
C LEU A 132 3.54 13.64 4.03
N GLU A 133 3.63 12.47 3.38
CA GLU A 133 3.79 11.19 4.09
C GLU A 133 5.13 11.11 4.84
N GLU A 134 6.13 11.92 4.49
CA GLU A 134 7.43 11.98 5.17
C GLU A 134 7.43 12.88 6.42
N ASP A 135 6.45 13.78 6.54
CA ASP A 135 6.41 14.77 7.62
C ASP A 135 5.94 14.17 8.96
N GLY A 136 5.25 13.03 8.92
CA GLY A 136 4.70 12.32 10.09
C GLY A 136 3.54 13.04 10.81
N VAL A 137 3.40 14.34 10.60
CA VAL A 137 2.33 15.23 11.10
C VAL A 137 1.77 16.04 9.93
N LEU A 138 0.48 16.37 10.00
CA LEU A 138 -0.20 17.22 9.03
C LEU A 138 0.57 18.53 8.82
N ASN A 139 0.96 18.78 7.57
CA ASN A 139 1.55 20.03 7.12
C ASN A 139 0.54 20.77 6.24
N PRO A 140 -0.08 21.87 6.74
CA PRO A 140 -1.09 22.62 6.01
C PRO A 140 -0.63 23.17 4.66
N ALA A 141 0.68 23.34 4.44
CA ALA A 141 1.20 23.84 3.17
C ALA A 141 1.08 22.82 2.02
N LYS A 142 1.07 21.52 2.35
CA LYS A 142 1.06 20.38 1.42
C LYS A 142 -0.34 19.84 1.12
N VAL A 143 -1.37 20.48 1.67
CA VAL A 143 -2.77 20.10 1.46
C VAL A 143 -3.63 21.29 1.06
N ASP A 144 -4.74 21.00 0.40
CA ASP A 144 -5.83 21.93 0.20
C ASP A 144 -7.11 21.37 0.82
N TRP A 145 -7.78 22.18 1.63
CA TRP A 145 -9.03 21.76 2.27
C TRP A 145 -10.18 21.70 1.25
N ALA A 146 -10.76 20.51 1.11
CA ALA A 146 -11.90 20.24 0.23
C ALA A 146 -13.25 20.37 0.96
N GLY A 147 -13.25 20.50 2.29
CA GLY A 147 -14.44 20.69 3.13
C GLY A 147 -15.00 19.38 3.69
N GLY A 148 -16.24 19.41 4.17
CA GLY A 148 -16.86 18.26 4.83
C GLY A 148 -17.45 17.22 3.87
N ALA A 149 -17.41 15.94 4.26
CA ALA A 149 -18.07 14.85 3.53
C ALA A 149 -18.65 13.77 4.45
N ILE A 150 -19.60 12.99 3.93
CA ILE A 150 -20.19 11.83 4.59
C ILE A 150 -19.56 10.56 4.00
N VAL A 151 -18.93 9.78 4.87
CA VAL A 151 -18.23 8.54 4.49
C VAL A 151 -18.80 7.31 5.18
N ASP A 152 -18.80 6.21 4.45
CA ASP A 152 -18.94 4.86 4.98
C ASP A 152 -17.60 4.15 4.99
N VAL A 153 -17.39 3.24 5.93
CA VAL A 153 -16.22 2.38 6.01
C VAL A 153 -16.66 0.93 5.82
N GLU A 154 -16.04 0.24 4.88
CA GLU A 154 -16.27 -1.18 4.64
C GLU A 154 -15.75 -2.02 5.81
N GLY A 155 -16.35 -3.21 5.98
CA GLY A 155 -16.05 -4.12 7.09
C GLY A 155 -17.25 -4.33 8.00
N SER A 156 -17.27 -5.48 8.66
CA SER A 156 -18.23 -5.82 9.71
C SER A 156 -17.61 -5.51 11.06
N VAL A 157 -18.30 -4.73 11.89
CA VAL A 157 -17.97 -4.59 13.31
C VAL A 157 -17.88 -6.01 13.89
N PRO A 158 -16.77 -6.42 14.52
CA PRO A 158 -16.81 -7.58 15.38
C PRO A 158 -17.93 -7.31 16.39
N ALA A 159 -18.89 -8.22 16.48
CA ALA A 159 -19.95 -8.14 17.46
C ALA A 159 -19.33 -8.36 18.85
N GLU A 160 -18.67 -7.33 19.38
CA GLU A 160 -18.17 -7.36 20.74
C GLU A 160 -19.37 -7.23 21.67
N GLN A 161 -19.52 -8.29 22.45
CA GLN A 161 -20.63 -8.56 23.34
C GLN A 161 -20.85 -7.37 24.28
N ALA A 162 -21.95 -6.67 24.07
CA ALA A 162 -22.55 -5.86 25.12
C ALA A 162 -23.05 -6.81 26.24
N THR A 163 -22.21 -7.03 27.24
CA THR A 163 -22.63 -7.53 28.55
C THR A 163 -21.98 -6.66 29.62
N PRO A 164 -22.75 -5.94 30.47
CA PRO A 164 -22.17 -5.11 31.52
C PRO A 164 -21.96 -5.88 32.83
N ALA A 165 -20.86 -5.52 33.52
CA ALA A 165 -20.47 -5.82 34.92
C ALA A 165 -20.16 -7.30 35.21
N ASP A 166 -19.10 -7.69 35.94
CA ASP A 166 -18.49 -7.09 37.12
C ASP A 166 -17.08 -7.72 37.32
N LEU A 167 -16.10 -6.96 37.80
CA LEU A 167 -14.80 -7.47 38.31
C LEU A 167 -14.93 -7.78 39.81
N PRO A 168 -13.95 -8.41 40.52
CA PRO A 168 -12.77 -9.18 40.10
C PRO A 168 -12.58 -10.49 40.90
N THR A 169 -11.77 -11.45 40.43
CA THR A 169 -10.97 -12.28 41.35
C THR A 169 -9.66 -12.77 40.71
N VAL A 170 -8.57 -12.46 41.41
CA VAL A 170 -7.18 -12.91 41.19
C VAL A 170 -7.06 -14.42 41.41
N SER A 171 -6.32 -15.13 40.54
CA SER A 171 -5.65 -16.40 40.87
C SER A 171 -4.51 -16.69 39.90
N GLU A 172 -3.31 -16.35 40.37
CA GLU A 172 -2.11 -17.19 40.48
C GLU A 172 -1.69 -18.07 39.28
N GLN A 173 -0.48 -17.79 38.81
CA GLN A 173 0.27 -18.49 37.77
C GLN A 173 0.51 -19.98 38.10
N THR A 174 0.38 -20.84 37.08
CA THR A 174 1.13 -22.10 36.96
C THR A 174 1.47 -22.30 35.47
N PRO A 175 2.74 -22.50 35.10
CA PRO A 175 3.15 -22.57 33.70
C PRO A 175 2.87 -23.97 33.11
N ALA A 176 2.18 -24.00 31.98
CA ALA A 176 1.96 -25.18 31.16
C ALA A 176 2.22 -24.82 29.67
N PRO A 177 2.50 -25.82 28.81
CA PRO A 177 3.71 -25.89 27.98
C PRO A 177 3.63 -25.07 26.69
N VAL A 178 4.81 -24.77 26.13
CA VAL A 178 5.03 -24.17 24.82
C VAL A 178 4.16 -24.87 23.75
N PRO A 179 3.26 -24.17 23.03
CA PRO A 179 2.54 -24.77 21.92
C PRO A 179 3.51 -25.03 20.76
N ALA A 180 3.52 -26.28 20.28
CA ALA A 180 4.10 -26.61 19.00
C ALA A 180 3.47 -25.76 17.90
N ALA A 181 4.29 -25.31 16.94
CA ALA A 181 3.89 -24.52 15.78
C ALA A 181 2.67 -25.15 15.12
N SER A 182 1.51 -24.54 15.36
CA SER A 182 0.25 -24.98 14.78
C SER A 182 0.20 -24.46 13.36
N THR A 183 -0.14 -25.34 12.41
CA THR A 183 -0.44 -24.96 11.04
C THR A 183 -1.50 -23.85 11.07
N PRO A 184 -1.31 -22.71 10.37
CA PRO A 184 -2.29 -21.62 10.37
C PRO A 184 -3.67 -22.13 9.96
N GLU A 185 -4.72 -21.68 10.64
CA GLU A 185 -6.10 -22.04 10.26
C GLU A 185 -6.41 -21.52 8.84
N PRO A 186 -7.26 -22.22 8.06
CA PRO A 186 -7.66 -21.78 6.73
C PRO A 186 -8.21 -20.35 6.77
N GLY A 187 -7.68 -19.46 5.92
CA GLY A 187 -8.06 -18.04 5.87
C GLY A 187 -7.34 -17.14 6.90
N SER A 188 -6.55 -17.70 7.83
CA SER A 188 -5.71 -16.88 8.71
C SER A 188 -4.48 -16.34 7.95
N PRO A 189 -3.96 -15.15 8.35
CA PRO A 189 -2.74 -14.59 7.80
C PRO A 189 -1.59 -15.61 7.80
N GLY A 190 -0.96 -15.80 6.63
CA GLY A 190 0.12 -16.77 6.45
C GLY A 190 -0.30 -18.21 6.14
N SER A 191 -1.60 -18.53 6.13
CA SER A 191 -2.09 -19.79 5.57
C SER A 191 -1.91 -19.81 4.04
N SER A 192 -1.75 -21.00 3.45
CA SER A 192 -1.60 -21.14 1.99
C SER A 192 -2.76 -20.54 1.20
N GLU A 193 -3.99 -20.68 1.73
CA GLU A 193 -5.20 -20.15 1.09
C GLU A 193 -5.21 -18.63 1.12
N TRP A 194 -4.93 -18.03 2.29
CA TRP A 194 -4.83 -16.58 2.43
C TRP A 194 -3.73 -16.02 1.54
N ILE A 195 -2.54 -16.64 1.51
CA ILE A 195 -1.45 -16.18 0.65
C ILE A 195 -1.87 -16.21 -0.83
N ARG A 196 -2.50 -17.29 -1.30
CA ARG A 196 -2.96 -17.38 -2.69
C ARG A 196 -4.01 -16.33 -3.02
N GLU A 197 -4.99 -16.12 -2.15
CA GLU A 197 -6.03 -15.11 -2.35
C GLU A 197 -5.42 -13.70 -2.43
N GLN A 198 -4.50 -13.35 -1.52
CA GLN A 198 -3.83 -12.06 -1.52
C GLN A 198 -2.96 -11.84 -2.78
N LEU A 199 -2.34 -12.90 -3.30
CA LEU A 199 -1.60 -12.86 -4.56
C LEU A 199 -2.54 -12.68 -5.75
N ASP A 200 -3.62 -13.47 -5.83
CA ASP A 200 -4.57 -13.43 -6.95
C ASP A 200 -5.21 -12.05 -7.11
N VAL A 201 -5.65 -11.44 -6.01
CA VAL A 201 -6.25 -10.09 -6.01
C VAL A 201 -5.27 -9.05 -6.56
N ARG A 202 -4.02 -9.03 -6.08
CA ARG A 202 -3.02 -8.02 -6.46
C ARG A 202 -2.47 -8.26 -7.86
N ILE A 203 -2.29 -9.52 -8.26
CA ILE A 203 -1.90 -9.87 -9.62
C ILE A 203 -3.00 -9.45 -10.62
N ALA A 204 -4.28 -9.59 -10.25
CA ALA A 204 -5.37 -9.11 -11.08
C ALA A 204 -5.34 -7.58 -11.27
N VAL A 205 -5.03 -6.82 -10.21
CA VAL A 205 -4.84 -5.36 -10.30
C VAL A 205 -3.64 -5.01 -11.20
N LEU A 206 -2.47 -5.63 -10.96
CA LEU A 206 -1.29 -5.44 -11.80
C LEU A 206 -1.55 -5.75 -13.28
N SER A 207 -2.33 -6.80 -13.55
CA SER A 207 -2.69 -7.18 -14.92
C SER A 207 -3.50 -6.10 -15.63
N ARG A 208 -4.33 -5.34 -14.90
CA ARG A 208 -5.08 -4.20 -15.45
C ARG A 208 -4.18 -2.98 -15.64
N LEU A 209 -3.30 -2.72 -14.68
CA LEU A 209 -2.37 -1.58 -14.72
C LEU A 209 -1.29 -1.73 -15.80
N ALA A 210 -0.81 -2.95 -16.03
CA ALA A 210 0.24 -3.24 -17.01
C ALA A 210 -0.20 -3.06 -18.47
N GLY A 211 -1.50 -2.87 -18.72
CA GLY A 211 -2.07 -2.58 -20.02
C GLY A 211 -1.91 -3.73 -21.02
N GLU A 212 -1.11 -3.50 -22.06
CA GLU A 212 -0.94 -4.45 -23.17
C GLU A 212 -0.07 -5.67 -22.82
N VAL A 213 0.68 -5.64 -21.71
CA VAL A 213 1.51 -6.76 -21.29
C VAL A 213 0.67 -7.80 -20.56
N ALA A 214 0.57 -9.00 -21.12
CA ALA A 214 -0.15 -10.09 -20.46
C ALA A 214 0.64 -10.66 -19.28
N ILE A 215 -0.06 -10.97 -18.18
CA ILE A 215 0.53 -11.62 -17.00
C ILE A 215 1.20 -12.97 -17.33
N SER A 216 0.73 -13.66 -18.36
CA SER A 216 1.31 -14.92 -18.85
C SER A 216 2.73 -14.76 -19.43
N GLU A 217 3.18 -13.54 -19.71
CA GLU A 217 4.51 -13.25 -20.22
C GLU A 217 5.58 -13.16 -19.13
N VAL A 218 5.16 -13.21 -17.85
CA VAL A 218 6.03 -13.09 -16.68
C VAL A 218 5.90 -14.31 -15.76
N PRO A 219 6.99 -14.74 -15.10
CA PRO A 219 6.91 -15.83 -14.13
C PRO A 219 6.10 -15.40 -12.89
N VAL A 220 5.02 -16.10 -12.60
CA VAL A 220 4.21 -15.90 -11.38
C VAL A 220 4.76 -16.77 -10.24
N PRO A 221 4.92 -16.24 -9.02
CA PRO A 221 5.35 -17.01 -7.85
C PRO A 221 4.42 -18.19 -7.54
N THR A 222 4.99 -19.36 -7.28
CA THR A 222 4.22 -20.56 -6.91
C THR A 222 4.62 -21.12 -5.54
N GLU A 223 3.64 -21.71 -4.85
CA GLU A 223 3.88 -22.42 -3.60
C GLU A 223 4.70 -23.70 -3.88
N LEU A 224 5.75 -23.93 -3.10
CA LEU A 224 6.61 -25.11 -3.13
C LEU A 224 6.44 -25.87 -1.82
N ALA A 225 6.20 -27.18 -1.90
CA ALA A 225 6.07 -27.99 -0.70
C ALA A 225 7.40 -28.07 0.06
N LYS A 226 7.33 -28.12 1.39
CA LYS A 226 8.52 -28.23 2.24
C LYS A 226 9.35 -29.47 1.86
N GLY A 227 10.64 -29.26 1.61
CA GLY A 227 11.58 -30.32 1.23
C GLY A 227 11.57 -30.69 -0.25
N GLU A 228 10.69 -30.08 -1.06
CA GLU A 228 10.72 -30.22 -2.50
C GLU A 228 11.86 -29.38 -3.11
N ARG A 229 12.40 -29.84 -4.24
CA ARG A 229 13.50 -29.17 -4.92
C ARG A 229 13.00 -27.94 -5.67
N GLN A 230 13.57 -26.79 -5.36
CA GLN A 230 13.27 -25.54 -6.04
C GLN A 230 13.70 -25.55 -7.51
N SER A 231 12.93 -24.84 -8.34
CA SER A 231 13.24 -24.52 -9.72
C SER A 231 13.91 -23.15 -9.81
N ASN A 232 14.79 -23.01 -10.82
CA ASN A 232 15.39 -21.72 -11.19
C ASN A 232 14.69 -21.10 -12.41
N THR A 233 13.46 -21.51 -12.72
CA THR A 233 12.68 -21.00 -13.87
C THR A 233 11.66 -19.93 -13.48
N ALA A 234 11.19 -19.94 -12.24
CA ALA A 234 10.21 -19.00 -11.70
C ALA A 234 10.45 -18.79 -10.20
N PRO A 235 10.01 -17.67 -9.62
CA PRO A 235 10.04 -17.47 -8.17
C PRO A 235 9.13 -18.47 -7.47
N GLN A 236 9.50 -18.87 -6.26
CA GLN A 236 8.74 -19.85 -5.47
C GLN A 236 8.76 -19.50 -3.99
N TYR A 237 7.68 -19.83 -3.26
CA TYR A 237 7.63 -19.64 -1.82
C TYR A 237 7.32 -20.94 -1.07
N VAL A 238 7.87 -21.09 0.14
CA VAL A 238 7.60 -22.20 1.05
C VAL A 238 7.00 -21.64 2.33
N LEU A 239 5.90 -22.24 2.78
CA LEU A 239 5.25 -21.92 4.05
C LEU A 239 5.64 -22.98 5.08
N ASP A 240 6.35 -22.60 6.13
CA ASP A 240 6.82 -23.50 7.20
C ASP A 240 6.37 -22.98 8.58
N GLY A 241 5.08 -23.18 8.87
CA GLY A 241 4.46 -22.67 10.10
C GLY A 241 4.49 -21.15 10.13
N ALA A 242 5.22 -20.58 11.10
CA ALA A 242 5.40 -19.13 11.24
C ALA A 242 6.56 -18.57 10.42
N GLN A 243 7.30 -19.40 9.68
CA GLN A 243 8.43 -18.97 8.86
C GLN A 243 8.14 -19.18 7.38
N PHE A 244 8.37 -18.13 6.61
CA PHE A 244 8.15 -18.05 5.17
C PHE A 244 9.48 -17.94 4.46
N TRP A 245 9.62 -18.69 3.37
CA TRP A 245 10.82 -18.68 2.55
C TRP A 245 10.45 -18.29 1.13
N TYR A 246 11.24 -17.44 0.50
CA TYR A 246 11.02 -17.00 -0.86
C TYR A 246 12.28 -17.15 -1.70
N HIS A 247 12.20 -17.96 -2.74
CA HIS A 247 13.23 -18.18 -3.72
C HIS A 247 12.97 -17.29 -4.93
N THR A 248 13.86 -16.32 -5.17
CA THR A 248 13.70 -15.31 -6.21
C THR A 248 15.02 -15.04 -6.93
N ARG A 249 14.93 -14.44 -8.12
CA ARG A 249 16.09 -14.01 -8.90
C ARG A 249 16.43 -12.55 -8.58
N ASP A 250 17.50 -12.38 -7.80
CA ASP A 250 18.18 -11.12 -7.58
C ASP A 250 19.01 -10.71 -8.81
N PRO A 251 18.91 -9.45 -9.29
CA PRO A 251 19.62 -9.04 -10.51
C PRO A 251 21.15 -8.99 -10.37
N LYS A 252 21.70 -8.89 -9.15
CA LYS A 252 23.15 -8.86 -8.87
C LYS A 252 23.69 -10.23 -8.49
N LYS A 253 22.96 -10.97 -7.64
CA LYS A 253 23.43 -12.20 -6.99
C LYS A 253 22.90 -13.48 -7.64
N GLY A 254 21.98 -13.38 -8.61
CA GLY A 254 21.33 -14.54 -9.20
C GLY A 254 20.20 -15.06 -8.31
N PHE A 255 19.99 -16.37 -8.28
CA PHE A 255 18.93 -16.94 -7.43
C PHE A 255 19.32 -16.94 -5.96
N VAL A 256 18.45 -16.40 -5.12
CA VAL A 256 18.66 -16.25 -3.68
C VAL A 256 17.42 -16.69 -2.91
N TRP A 257 17.64 -17.09 -1.66
CA TRP A 257 16.59 -17.31 -0.68
C TRP A 257 16.46 -16.08 0.21
N LYS A 258 15.22 -15.64 0.44
CA LYS A 258 14.81 -14.69 1.46
C LYS A 258 13.95 -15.41 2.48
N THR A 259 13.98 -14.98 3.73
CA THR A 259 13.16 -15.58 4.80
C THR A 259 12.54 -14.49 5.65
N THR A 260 11.28 -14.67 6.03
CA THR A 260 10.54 -13.76 6.91
C THR A 260 9.60 -14.55 7.81
N ASN A 261 9.18 -13.99 8.93
CA ASN A 261 8.05 -14.48 9.72
C ASN A 261 6.77 -13.67 9.49
N ASN A 262 6.83 -12.68 8.60
CA ASN A 262 5.72 -11.79 8.28
C ASN A 262 5.06 -12.22 6.95
N PRO A 263 3.78 -12.62 6.96
CA PRO A 263 3.10 -13.05 5.75
C PRO A 263 2.90 -11.91 4.75
N ASN A 264 2.75 -10.65 5.21
CA ASN A 264 2.64 -9.49 4.33
C ASN A 264 3.96 -9.18 3.60
N GLU A 265 5.10 -9.41 4.24
CA GLU A 265 6.40 -9.25 3.61
C GLU A 265 6.62 -10.30 2.51
N LEU A 266 6.17 -11.54 2.74
CA LEU A 266 6.16 -12.56 1.70
C LEU A 266 5.30 -12.13 0.51
N ILE A 267 4.09 -11.60 0.74
CA ILE A 267 3.22 -11.09 -0.32
C ILE A 267 3.92 -9.96 -1.08
N TYR A 268 4.52 -8.99 -0.38
CA TYR A 268 5.27 -7.91 -1.01
C TYR A 268 6.35 -8.45 -1.95
N TRP A 269 7.18 -9.40 -1.50
CA TRP A 269 8.23 -9.97 -2.35
C TRP A 269 7.68 -10.66 -3.60
N CYS A 270 6.58 -11.41 -3.45
CA CYS A 270 5.92 -12.06 -4.58
C CYS A 270 5.40 -11.05 -5.61
N ILE A 271 4.73 -10.00 -5.13
CA ILE A 271 4.11 -9.00 -6.01
C ILE A 271 5.17 -8.09 -6.65
N ASP A 272 6.20 -7.72 -5.91
CA ASP A 272 7.35 -6.96 -6.41
C ASP A 272 8.03 -7.69 -7.58
N ASP A 273 8.19 -9.01 -7.50
CA ASP A 273 8.76 -9.82 -8.59
C ASP A 273 7.89 -9.83 -9.85
N VAL A 274 6.57 -9.91 -9.68
CA VAL A 274 5.61 -9.85 -10.79
C VAL A 274 5.64 -8.47 -11.44
N ALA A 275 5.54 -7.40 -10.66
CA ALA A 275 5.59 -6.02 -11.14
C ALA A 275 6.91 -5.72 -11.86
N ARG A 276 8.03 -6.17 -11.30
CA ARG A 276 9.36 -6.07 -11.90
C ARG A 276 9.44 -6.76 -13.26
N GLY A 277 8.84 -7.95 -13.38
CA GLY A 277 8.75 -8.69 -14.63
C GLY A 277 7.88 -7.98 -15.67
N LEU A 278 6.69 -7.52 -15.26
CA LEU A 278 5.74 -6.81 -16.13
C LEU A 278 6.37 -5.52 -16.65
N ALA A 279 7.04 -4.78 -15.77
CA ALA A 279 7.70 -3.55 -16.16
C ALA A 279 8.82 -3.77 -17.19
N TRP A 280 9.56 -4.88 -17.07
CA TRP A 280 10.61 -5.20 -18.03
C TRP A 280 10.03 -5.60 -19.39
N ARG A 281 8.96 -6.40 -19.40
CA ARG A 281 8.24 -6.75 -20.64
C ARG A 281 7.69 -5.53 -21.34
N TRP A 282 7.04 -4.64 -20.60
CA TRP A 282 6.54 -3.37 -21.12
C TRP A 282 7.68 -2.56 -21.74
N THR A 283 8.79 -2.41 -21.00
CA THR A 283 9.99 -1.70 -21.49
C THR A 283 10.47 -2.26 -22.82
N GLN A 284 10.55 -3.59 -22.97
CA GLN A 284 10.99 -4.25 -24.20
C GLN A 284 10.05 -4.03 -25.39
N GLN A 285 8.77 -3.77 -25.14
CA GLN A 285 7.77 -3.51 -26.18
C GLN A 285 7.76 -2.04 -26.65
N THR A 286 8.29 -1.10 -25.86
CA THR A 286 8.36 0.31 -26.25
C THR A 286 9.22 0.53 -27.51
N ALA A 287 8.82 1.46 -28.38
CA ALA A 287 9.61 1.81 -29.56
C ALA A 287 11.01 2.35 -29.19
N THR A 288 11.09 3.11 -28.09
CA THR A 288 12.32 3.72 -27.59
C THR A 288 13.38 2.68 -27.22
N TYR A 289 12.98 1.53 -26.66
CA TYR A 289 13.90 0.44 -26.29
C TYR A 289 14.74 -0.05 -27.46
N LYS A 290 14.19 -0.10 -28.69
CA LYS A 290 14.91 -0.55 -29.90
C LYS A 290 16.11 0.35 -30.26
N THR A 291 16.12 1.57 -29.74
CA THR A 291 17.12 2.59 -30.05
C THR A 291 17.99 2.96 -28.85
N MET A 292 17.72 2.38 -27.68
CA MET A 292 18.34 2.74 -26.41
C MET A 292 19.24 1.62 -25.87
N PRO A 293 20.44 1.93 -25.32
CA PRO A 293 21.24 0.94 -24.62
C PRO A 293 20.48 0.32 -23.43
N PRO A 294 20.64 -0.99 -23.14
CA PRO A 294 19.88 -1.68 -22.09
C PRO A 294 19.98 -1.04 -20.70
N ALA A 295 21.17 -0.57 -20.30
CA ALA A 295 21.38 0.09 -19.02
C ALA A 295 20.63 1.43 -18.90
N MET A 296 20.45 2.14 -20.03
CA MET A 296 19.69 3.39 -20.05
C MET A 296 18.19 3.10 -19.99
N ALA A 297 17.71 2.09 -20.74
CA ALA A 297 16.32 1.65 -20.66
C ALA A 297 15.93 1.14 -19.27
N GLN A 298 16.86 0.52 -18.54
CA GLN A 298 16.65 0.12 -17.14
C GLN A 298 16.34 1.32 -16.24
N ARG A 299 17.06 2.43 -16.41
CA ARG A 299 16.91 3.62 -15.56
C ARG A 299 15.75 4.52 -15.96
N THR A 300 15.47 4.64 -17.26
CA THR A 300 14.50 5.64 -17.76
C THR A 300 13.12 5.07 -18.04
N LEU A 301 12.99 3.75 -18.22
CA LEU A 301 11.72 3.09 -18.55
C LEU A 301 11.36 2.05 -17.49
N TRP A 302 12.24 1.07 -17.27
CA TRP A 302 11.93 -0.08 -16.43
C TRP A 302 11.76 0.27 -14.96
N ALA A 303 12.73 0.95 -14.35
CA ALA A 303 12.69 1.29 -12.93
C ALA A 303 11.52 2.24 -12.58
N PRO A 304 11.29 3.34 -13.31
CA PRO A 304 10.13 4.20 -13.05
C PRO A 304 8.81 3.46 -13.19
N TYR A 305 8.67 2.61 -14.22
CA TYR A 305 7.42 1.88 -14.43
C TYR A 305 7.21 0.76 -13.41
N TRP A 306 8.28 0.07 -12.98
CA TRP A 306 8.22 -0.88 -11.87
C TRP A 306 7.78 -0.21 -10.57
N GLN A 307 8.40 0.91 -10.22
CA GLN A 307 8.00 1.68 -9.04
C GLN A 307 6.56 2.18 -9.15
N LEU A 308 6.13 2.65 -10.34
CA LEU A 308 4.77 3.09 -10.58
C LEU A 308 3.75 1.96 -10.34
N LEU A 309 4.01 0.76 -10.87
CA LEU A 309 3.12 -0.39 -10.67
C LEU A 309 3.00 -0.75 -9.18
N MET A 310 4.09 -0.69 -8.43
CA MET A 310 4.07 -0.96 -6.99
C MET A 310 3.38 0.16 -6.22
N ASN A 311 3.63 1.42 -6.56
CA ASN A 311 3.00 2.59 -5.95
C ASN A 311 1.49 2.63 -6.18
N ALA A 312 1.03 2.20 -7.36
CA ALA A 312 -0.38 2.10 -7.69
C ALA A 312 -1.10 0.95 -6.96
N LEU A 313 -0.36 -0.06 -6.48
CA LEU A 313 -0.93 -1.09 -5.62
C LEU A 313 -0.96 -0.65 -4.15
N ASP A 314 0.14 -0.06 -3.68
CA ASP A 314 0.38 0.33 -2.30
C ASP A 314 1.55 1.32 -2.26
N THR A 315 1.33 2.54 -1.75
CA THR A 315 2.35 3.60 -1.76
C THR A 315 3.55 3.25 -0.89
N LYS A 316 3.37 2.51 0.21
CA LYS A 316 4.47 2.01 1.05
C LYS A 316 5.30 1.00 0.28
N TRP A 317 4.66 0.12 -0.50
CA TRP A 317 5.38 -0.80 -1.38
C TRP A 317 6.12 -0.05 -2.48
N GLY A 318 5.51 0.99 -3.06
CA GLY A 318 6.18 1.92 -3.98
C GLY A 318 7.46 2.51 -3.38
N ALA A 319 7.40 2.98 -2.12
CA ALA A 319 8.56 3.53 -1.41
C ALA A 319 9.65 2.48 -1.12
N ILE A 320 9.26 1.27 -0.69
CA ILE A 320 10.20 0.15 -0.46
C ILE A 320 10.87 -0.25 -1.77
N THR A 321 10.09 -0.45 -2.83
CA THR A 321 10.59 -0.75 -4.18
C THR A 321 11.50 0.36 -4.70
N GLY A 322 11.16 1.63 -4.50
CA GLY A 322 12.00 2.78 -4.89
C GLY A 322 13.36 2.82 -4.16
N ARG A 323 13.42 2.41 -2.89
CA ARG A 323 14.70 2.20 -2.18
C ARG A 323 15.50 1.06 -2.80
N ASN A 324 14.86 -0.10 -3.03
CA ASN A 324 15.51 -1.26 -3.63
C ASN A 324 16.05 -0.97 -5.05
N ILE A 325 15.32 -0.20 -5.84
CA ILE A 325 15.74 0.25 -7.19
C ILE A 325 17.00 1.11 -7.11
N ARG A 326 17.05 2.07 -6.17
CA ARG A 326 18.23 2.93 -5.97
C ARG A 326 19.46 2.14 -5.56
N ASP A 327 19.27 1.10 -4.73
CA ASP A 327 20.37 0.21 -4.36
C ASP A 327 20.81 -0.70 -5.52
N LEU A 328 19.95 -0.91 -6.52
CA LEU A 328 20.20 -1.78 -7.64
C LEU A 328 20.97 -1.11 -8.78
N LEU A 329 20.65 0.15 -9.11
CA LEU A 329 21.07 0.87 -10.32
C LEU A 329 22.21 1.88 -10.13
#